data_AF-A0A9X0CST6-F1
#
_entry.id   AF-A0A9X0CST6-F1
#
_cell.length_a   1.000
_cell.length_b   1.000
_cell.length_c   1.000
_cell.angle_alpha   90.00
_cell.angle_beta   90.00
_cell.angle_gamma   90.00
#
_symmetry.space_group_name_H-M   'P 1'
#
loop_
_entity.id
_entity.type
_entity.pdbx_description
1 polymer ?
#
loop_
_entity_poly.entity_id
_entity_poly.type
_entity_poly.pdbx_seq_one_letter_code
_entity_poly.pdbx_strand_id
1 'polypeptide(L)'
;MEFMAGGNLKVLLEKHHDGGQGKDFTVRFTEDIGSAIEHLHSLNIIHRDVKPENIFLSVDHTLLKLGDFGLARATEGTRQTKTQIGSYRYMAPEVVSSGGHYSKKADVHSFGLCLIEVLSGKAVYGDILQHETVFNKKMAGENPSIPDISVEEFEEELATKLKLIIDECLKPEKSRPEMHLLLSMLKGKLTSHKNRVELYCVGTGTGTTAVLHGKPSSSVIIFEGGKPLLMVDVGAGVLKPCREKLAYNEFPRNVFITHNHLDHSGELPMLFVYESKRRFLAGEPQLRVLSGPEVEYKLKTHRLDEMLSLYKPEEVADWVVCQPDGDPTYLDEGKNFFIKIYRTLHGEVCYGFVLYFKDKPILGYCVDSGFKEDVFEFFFQASTVIVDARENGSKAEHASFTEVVDYVKKRQLKDTKVYITGYGIDTEYPDEGLPGVEQLRADQYITLWDEEIDNE
;
A
#
# COMPACT_ATOMS: atom_id res chain seq x y z
N MET A 1 2.67 29.43 -6.46
CA MET A 1 1.97 28.14 -6.48
C MET A 1 1.84 27.68 -7.92
N GLU A 2 1.85 26.37 -8.13
CA GLU A 2 1.48 25.75 -9.41
C GLU A 2 0.06 26.19 -9.82
N PHE A 3 -0.17 26.36 -11.12
CA PHE A 3 -1.49 26.73 -11.65
C PHE A 3 -2.26 25.48 -12.10
N MET A 4 -3.45 25.28 -11.53
CA MET A 4 -4.33 24.15 -11.83
C MET A 4 -5.49 24.62 -12.73
N ALA A 5 -5.41 24.29 -14.02
CA ALA A 5 -6.30 24.84 -15.05
C ALA A 5 -7.77 24.36 -14.99
N GLY A 6 -8.06 23.27 -14.27
CA GLY A 6 -9.42 22.76 -14.08
C GLY A 6 -10.25 23.54 -13.05
N GLY A 7 -9.67 24.53 -12.38
CA GLY A 7 -10.34 25.30 -11.34
C GLY A 7 -10.36 24.55 -9.99
N ASN A 8 -11.41 24.74 -9.21
CA ASN A 8 -11.57 24.10 -7.90
C ASN A 8 -12.84 23.24 -7.83
N LEU A 9 -12.88 22.36 -6.82
CA LEU A 9 -13.96 21.40 -6.63
C LEU A 9 -15.32 22.08 -6.47
N LYS A 10 -15.40 23.23 -5.80
CA LYS A 10 -16.67 23.98 -5.68
C LYS A 10 -17.26 24.32 -7.05
N VAL A 11 -16.45 24.92 -7.93
CA VAL A 11 -16.88 25.32 -9.27
C VAL A 11 -17.28 24.12 -10.11
N LEU A 12 -16.63 22.96 -9.90
CA LEU A 12 -17.02 21.72 -10.55
C LEU A 12 -18.41 21.25 -10.07
N LEU A 13 -18.63 21.21 -8.76
CA LEU A 13 -19.89 20.73 -8.17
C LEU A 13 -21.07 21.66 -8.51
N GLU A 14 -20.87 22.97 -8.55
CA GLU A 14 -21.89 23.95 -8.97
C GLU A 14 -22.31 23.78 -10.44
N LYS A 15 -21.47 23.20 -11.31
CA LYS A 15 -21.85 22.93 -12.71
C LYS A 15 -22.73 21.68 -12.86
N HIS A 16 -22.74 20.79 -11.87
CA HIS A 16 -23.45 19.50 -11.88
C HIS A 16 -24.48 19.44 -10.75
N HIS A 17 -25.45 20.36 -10.78
CA HIS A 17 -26.36 20.65 -9.66
C HIS A 17 -27.21 19.48 -9.12
N ASP A 18 -27.38 18.38 -9.85
CA ASP A 18 -28.32 17.30 -9.50
C ASP A 18 -27.74 15.87 -9.60
N GLY A 19 -26.42 15.73 -9.73
CA GLY A 19 -25.76 14.41 -9.74
C GLY A 19 -24.40 14.46 -9.08
N GLY A 20 -24.14 13.50 -8.18
CA GLY A 20 -22.81 13.25 -7.67
C GLY A 20 -21.80 12.96 -8.79
N GLN A 21 -20.52 13.04 -8.45
CA GLN A 21 -19.46 12.63 -9.37
C GLN A 21 -19.39 11.10 -9.42
N GLY A 22 -19.06 10.58 -10.60
CA GLY A 22 -19.05 9.12 -10.79
C GLY A 22 -17.94 8.40 -10.04
N LYS A 23 -18.00 7.07 -10.07
CA LYS A 23 -17.09 6.14 -9.36
C LYS A 23 -15.63 6.57 -9.40
N ASP A 24 -15.08 6.73 -10.60
CA ASP A 24 -13.66 7.02 -10.81
C ASP A 24 -13.22 8.35 -10.19
N PHE A 25 -14.04 9.39 -10.30
CA PHE A 25 -13.72 10.69 -9.72
C PHE A 25 -13.80 10.64 -8.20
N THR A 26 -14.82 9.97 -7.66
CA THR A 26 -14.99 9.82 -6.21
C THR A 26 -13.80 9.08 -5.59
N VAL A 27 -13.38 7.95 -6.18
CA VAL A 27 -12.21 7.20 -5.71
C VAL A 27 -10.96 8.08 -5.75
N ARG A 28 -10.70 8.76 -6.88
CA ARG A 28 -9.56 9.67 -7.00
C ARG A 28 -9.59 10.81 -5.98
N PHE A 29 -10.75 11.42 -5.75
CA PHE A 29 -10.91 12.43 -4.72
C PHE A 29 -10.52 11.88 -3.35
N THR A 30 -11.03 10.70 -2.99
CA THR A 30 -10.74 10.06 -1.70
C THR A 30 -9.24 9.76 -1.57
N GLU A 31 -8.61 9.26 -2.63
CA GLU A 31 -7.18 8.94 -2.65
C GLU A 31 -6.29 10.18 -2.61
N ASP A 32 -6.45 11.12 -3.55
CA ASP A 32 -5.59 12.29 -3.69
C ASP A 32 -5.67 13.21 -2.46
N ILE A 33 -6.91 13.53 -2.05
CA ILE A 33 -7.13 14.47 -0.95
C ILE A 33 -6.89 13.80 0.40
N GLY A 34 -7.28 12.53 0.55
CA GLY A 34 -6.95 11.77 1.74
C GLY A 34 -5.43 11.63 1.90
N SER A 35 -4.70 11.32 0.83
CA SER A 35 -3.23 11.20 0.85
C SER A 35 -2.54 12.54 1.12
N ALA A 36 -3.06 13.64 0.58
CA ALA A 36 -2.56 14.98 0.89
C ALA A 36 -2.71 15.31 2.37
N ILE A 37 -3.87 15.02 2.97
CA ILE A 37 -4.13 15.25 4.40
C ILE A 37 -3.23 14.33 5.25
N GLU A 38 -3.13 13.04 4.90
CA GLU A 38 -2.26 12.07 5.58
C GLU A 38 -0.80 12.55 5.59
N HIS A 39 -0.32 13.05 4.46
CA HIS A 39 1.03 13.58 4.33
C HIS A 39 1.27 14.80 5.25
N LEU A 40 0.31 15.73 5.33
CA LEU A 40 0.41 16.85 6.27
C LEU A 40 0.44 16.34 7.72
N HIS A 41 -0.45 15.41 8.05
CA HIS A 41 -0.58 14.85 9.38
C HIS A 41 0.68 14.11 9.83
N SER A 42 1.39 13.41 8.93
CA SER A 42 2.66 12.75 9.26
C SER A 42 3.79 13.73 9.54
N LEU A 43 3.74 14.92 8.95
CA LEU A 43 4.63 16.04 9.26
C LEU A 43 4.17 16.87 10.47
N ASN A 44 3.15 16.41 11.21
CA ASN A 44 2.48 17.15 12.30
C ASN A 44 1.88 18.51 11.87
N ILE A 45 1.55 18.66 10.58
CA ILE A 45 0.90 19.85 10.03
C ILE A 45 -0.61 19.58 9.94
N ILE A 46 -1.42 20.52 10.44
CA ILE A 46 -2.88 20.52 10.29
C ILE A 46 -3.25 21.57 9.25
N HIS A 47 -4.11 21.23 8.28
CA HIS A 47 -4.54 22.13 7.21
C HIS A 47 -5.51 23.21 7.71
N ARG A 48 -6.52 22.81 8.50
CA ARG A 48 -7.54 23.65 9.18
C ARG A 48 -8.63 24.27 8.31
N ASP A 49 -8.45 24.27 7.00
CA ASP A 49 -9.42 24.84 6.05
C ASP A 49 -9.64 23.91 4.85
N VAL A 50 -9.80 22.61 5.12
CA VAL A 50 -10.17 21.64 4.06
C VAL A 50 -11.62 21.91 3.65
N LYS A 51 -11.81 22.30 2.39
CA LYS A 51 -13.11 22.62 1.78
C LYS A 51 -13.01 22.61 0.26
N PRO A 52 -14.12 22.51 -0.49
CA PRO A 52 -14.12 22.44 -1.94
C PRO A 52 -13.45 23.63 -2.65
N GLU A 53 -13.44 24.83 -2.07
CA GLU A 53 -12.73 25.98 -2.64
C GLU A 53 -11.20 25.80 -2.68
N ASN A 54 -10.67 24.99 -1.76
CA ASN A 54 -9.24 24.78 -1.55
C ASN A 54 -8.73 23.47 -2.20
N ILE A 55 -9.60 22.78 -2.96
CA ILE A 55 -9.26 21.55 -3.68
C ILE A 55 -9.26 21.87 -5.17
N PHE A 56 -8.10 21.77 -5.79
CA PHE A 56 -7.86 22.19 -7.16
C PHE A 56 -7.76 21.00 -8.12
N LEU A 57 -8.17 21.21 -9.37
CA LEU A 57 -8.35 20.15 -10.36
C LEU A 57 -7.44 20.37 -11.57
N SER A 58 -6.88 19.29 -12.12
CA SER A 58 -6.25 19.32 -13.45
C SER A 58 -7.28 19.60 -14.54
N VAL A 59 -6.84 20.00 -15.73
CA VAL A 59 -7.74 20.37 -16.85
C VAL A 59 -8.71 19.24 -17.24
N ASP A 60 -8.27 18.00 -17.10
CA ASP A 60 -8.99 16.77 -17.41
C ASP A 60 -9.66 16.14 -16.17
N HIS A 61 -9.57 16.80 -15.00
CA HIS A 61 -10.11 16.34 -13.72
C HIS A 61 -9.59 14.95 -13.26
N THR A 62 -8.43 14.54 -13.75
CA THR A 62 -7.78 13.27 -13.38
C THR A 62 -6.87 13.38 -12.17
N LEU A 63 -6.52 14.60 -11.75
CA LEU A 63 -5.68 14.87 -10.58
C LEU A 63 -6.28 15.96 -9.72
N LEU A 64 -6.36 15.70 -8.41
CA LEU A 64 -6.80 16.66 -7.41
C LEU A 64 -5.63 17.06 -6.49
N LYS A 65 -5.56 18.33 -6.11
CA LYS A 65 -4.55 18.84 -5.18
C LYS A 65 -5.18 19.70 -4.10
N LEU A 66 -4.84 19.42 -2.84
CA LEU A 66 -5.17 20.29 -1.72
C LEU A 66 -4.24 21.51 -1.73
N GLY A 67 -4.80 22.71 -1.66
CA GLY A 67 -4.08 23.98 -1.63
C GLY A 67 -4.59 24.93 -0.57
N ASP A 68 -4.05 26.15 -0.57
CA ASP A 68 -4.29 27.19 0.43
C ASP A 68 -3.93 26.82 1.87
N PHE A 69 -2.62 26.77 2.13
CA PHE A 69 -2.02 26.54 3.44
C PHE A 69 -1.97 27.79 4.32
N GLY A 70 -2.74 28.86 4.01
CA GLY A 70 -2.69 30.13 4.74
C GLY A 70 -3.02 30.00 6.24
N LEU A 71 -3.76 28.94 6.59
CA LEU A 71 -4.14 28.61 7.97
C LEU A 71 -3.39 27.40 8.54
N ALA A 72 -2.52 26.76 7.76
CA ALA A 72 -1.82 25.56 8.19
C ALA A 72 -0.81 25.84 9.32
N ARG A 73 -0.69 24.90 10.26
CA ARG A 73 0.18 25.01 11.44
C ARG A 73 0.75 23.65 11.85
N ALA A 74 1.98 23.65 12.34
CA ALA A 74 2.72 22.46 12.77
C ALA A 74 2.40 21.99 14.21
N THR A 75 1.42 22.60 14.89
CA THR A 75 1.11 22.28 16.29
C THR A 75 -0.38 22.14 16.53
N GLU A 76 -0.77 21.09 17.24
CA GLU A 76 -2.13 20.90 17.73
C GLU A 76 -2.48 21.95 18.78
N GLY A 77 -3.76 22.31 18.84
CA GLY A 77 -4.30 23.13 19.92
C GLY A 77 -4.03 24.63 19.90
N THR A 78 -3.41 25.13 18.83
CA THR A 78 -3.28 26.58 18.61
C THR A 78 -4.57 27.18 18.07
N ARG A 79 -5.08 28.22 18.76
CA ARG A 79 -6.34 28.91 18.43
C ARG A 79 -6.25 29.67 17.11
N GLN A 80 -7.30 29.55 16.29
CA GLN A 80 -7.49 30.40 15.11
C GLN A 80 -8.14 31.72 15.52
N THR A 81 -7.55 32.86 15.13
CA THR A 81 -8.00 34.21 15.54
C THR A 81 -9.01 34.85 14.59
N LYS A 82 -9.31 34.23 13.43
CA LYS A 82 -10.32 34.72 12.47
C LYS A 82 -11.08 33.55 11.84
N THR A 83 -12.34 33.39 12.22
CA THR A 83 -13.29 32.52 11.52
C THR A 83 -13.78 33.27 10.28
N GLN A 84 -13.37 32.85 9.08
CA GLN A 84 -13.92 33.41 7.85
C GLN A 84 -15.38 32.92 7.69
N ILE A 85 -16.28 33.86 7.40
CA ILE A 85 -17.69 33.63 7.10
C ILE A 85 -17.75 32.72 5.86
N GLY A 86 -18.07 31.43 6.05
CA GLY A 86 -18.15 30.42 4.98
C GLY A 86 -17.52 29.06 5.33
N SER A 87 -16.35 29.04 5.99
CA SER A 87 -15.65 27.79 6.35
C SER A 87 -16.33 26.97 7.46
N TYR A 88 -17.24 27.59 8.23
CA TYR A 88 -17.91 26.96 9.39
C TYR A 88 -18.71 25.69 9.04
N ARG A 89 -19.15 25.55 7.78
CA ARG A 89 -19.90 24.37 7.30
C ARG A 89 -19.03 23.12 7.38
N TYR A 90 -17.75 23.24 7.07
CA TYR A 90 -16.78 22.15 7.04
C TYR A 90 -16.11 21.91 8.40
N MET A 91 -16.07 22.94 9.27
CA MET A 91 -15.49 22.84 10.60
C MET A 91 -16.13 21.73 11.43
N ALA A 92 -15.26 21.01 12.15
CA ALA A 92 -15.65 19.96 13.09
C ALA A 92 -16.28 20.54 14.38
N PRO A 93 -17.21 19.82 15.02
CA PRO A 93 -17.93 20.33 16.19
C PRO A 93 -17.01 20.69 17.36
N GLU A 94 -15.94 19.93 17.59
CA GLU A 94 -14.96 20.20 18.64
C GLU A 94 -14.21 21.52 18.42
N VAL A 95 -13.94 21.89 17.16
CA VAL A 95 -13.24 23.14 16.82
C VAL A 95 -14.15 24.34 17.10
N VAL A 96 -15.42 24.17 16.76
CA VAL A 96 -16.47 25.17 16.89
C VAL A 96 -16.77 25.46 18.38
N SER A 97 -16.83 24.42 19.21
CA SER A 97 -17.10 24.51 20.66
C SER A 97 -15.90 24.98 21.50
N SER A 98 -14.69 24.60 21.12
CA SER A 98 -13.46 24.92 21.87
C SER A 98 -12.87 26.31 21.60
N GLY A 99 -13.52 27.11 20.74
CA GLY A 99 -12.99 28.41 20.32
C GLY A 99 -11.75 28.29 19.43
N GLY A 100 -11.72 27.27 18.55
CA GLY A 100 -10.70 27.10 17.54
C GLY A 100 -9.51 26.24 17.94
N HIS A 101 -9.66 25.29 18.87
CA HIS A 101 -8.66 24.24 19.09
C HIS A 101 -8.73 23.23 17.94
N TYR A 102 -7.66 23.13 17.16
CA TYR A 102 -7.57 22.21 16.02
C TYR A 102 -6.66 21.04 16.34
N SER A 103 -7.14 19.83 16.06
CA SER A 103 -6.37 18.59 15.98
C SER A 103 -6.37 18.07 14.54
N LYS A 104 -5.53 17.08 14.24
CA LYS A 104 -5.53 16.37 12.94
C LYS A 104 -6.93 15.85 12.57
N LYS A 105 -7.70 15.41 13.57
CA LYS A 105 -9.07 14.91 13.40
C LYS A 105 -10.01 15.94 12.77
N ALA A 106 -9.78 17.23 12.98
CA ALA A 106 -10.61 18.28 12.38
C ALA A 106 -10.54 18.28 10.84
N ASP A 107 -9.37 18.00 10.26
CA ASP A 107 -9.21 17.86 8.81
C ASP A 107 -9.95 16.61 8.30
N VAL A 108 -9.93 15.51 9.08
CA VAL A 108 -10.64 14.26 8.74
C VAL A 108 -12.16 14.48 8.64
N HIS A 109 -12.73 15.22 9.59
CA HIS A 109 -14.16 15.58 9.52
C HIS A 109 -14.49 16.45 8.31
N SER A 110 -13.64 17.45 8.05
CA SER A 110 -13.81 18.35 6.92
C SER A 110 -13.74 17.59 5.58
N PHE A 111 -12.84 16.60 5.48
CA PHE A 111 -12.75 15.68 4.35
C PHE A 111 -14.03 14.86 4.16
N GLY A 112 -14.60 14.28 5.23
CA GLY A 112 -15.85 13.52 5.15
C GLY A 112 -17.02 14.35 4.62
N LEU A 113 -17.08 15.63 5.00
CA LEU A 113 -18.08 16.56 4.46
C LEU A 113 -17.87 16.85 2.97
N CYS A 114 -16.63 17.07 2.52
CA CYS A 114 -16.34 17.21 1.10
C CYS A 114 -16.69 15.95 0.30
N LEU A 115 -16.45 14.75 0.86
CA LEU A 115 -16.81 13.48 0.21
C LEU A 115 -18.33 13.33 0.04
N ILE A 116 -19.13 13.79 1.00
CA ILE A 116 -20.58 13.88 0.86
C ILE A 116 -20.98 14.78 -0.31
N GLU A 117 -20.34 15.95 -0.46
CA GLU A 117 -20.63 16.85 -1.59
C GLU A 117 -20.26 16.22 -2.93
N VAL A 118 -19.12 15.53 -3.00
CA VAL A 118 -18.70 14.80 -4.21
C VAL A 118 -19.73 13.76 -4.61
N LEU A 119 -20.22 12.96 -3.66
CA LEU A 119 -21.20 11.90 -3.91
C LEU A 119 -22.62 12.40 -4.17
N SER A 120 -22.99 13.56 -3.62
CA SER A 120 -24.36 14.08 -3.74
C SER A 120 -24.52 15.16 -4.81
N GLY A 121 -23.43 15.81 -5.22
CA GLY A 121 -23.45 17.03 -6.03
C GLY A 121 -24.00 18.25 -5.29
N LYS A 122 -24.32 18.13 -3.99
CA LYS A 122 -25.03 19.15 -3.21
C LYS A 122 -24.13 19.67 -2.10
N ALA A 123 -24.11 20.98 -1.93
CA ALA A 123 -23.38 21.62 -0.85
C ALA A 123 -23.93 21.17 0.53
N VAL A 124 -23.04 20.75 1.43
CA VAL A 124 -23.44 20.36 2.79
C VAL A 124 -24.03 21.56 3.53
N TYR A 125 -25.20 21.36 4.12
CA TYR A 125 -25.99 22.41 4.76
C TYR A 125 -26.38 23.57 3.82
N GLY A 126 -26.29 23.40 2.48
CA GLY A 126 -26.52 24.48 1.51
C GLY A 126 -27.90 25.13 1.59
N ASP A 127 -28.88 24.42 2.11
CA ASP A 127 -30.25 24.87 2.40
C ASP A 127 -30.36 25.75 3.66
N ILE A 128 -29.35 25.74 4.52
CA ILE A 128 -29.32 26.49 5.78
C ILE A 128 -28.57 27.81 5.58
N LEU A 129 -29.32 28.92 5.57
CA LEU A 129 -28.76 30.27 5.43
C LEU A 129 -28.14 30.80 6.74
N GLN A 130 -28.67 30.38 7.89
CA GLN A 130 -28.27 30.89 9.20
C GLN A 130 -27.14 30.04 9.79
N HIS A 131 -25.99 30.67 10.04
CA HIS A 131 -24.80 29.99 10.56
C HIS A 131 -25.03 29.34 11.93
N GLU A 132 -25.81 30.01 12.78
CA GLU A 132 -26.16 29.53 14.12
C GLU A 132 -26.97 28.22 14.07
N THR A 133 -27.80 28.02 13.04
CA THR A 133 -28.56 26.78 12.87
C THR A 133 -27.65 25.60 12.57
N VAL A 134 -26.66 25.77 11.68
CA VAL A 134 -25.66 24.73 11.39
C VAL A 134 -24.80 24.44 12.63
N PHE A 135 -24.43 25.48 13.37
CA PHE A 135 -23.73 25.35 14.64
C PHE A 135 -24.53 24.48 15.63
N ASN A 136 -25.80 24.82 15.86
CA ASN A 136 -26.65 24.12 16.81
C ASN A 136 -26.86 22.64 16.43
N LYS A 137 -27.05 22.36 15.13
CA LYS A 137 -27.12 20.98 14.61
C LYS A 137 -25.86 20.19 14.90
N LYS A 138 -24.68 20.75 14.57
CA LYS A 138 -23.38 20.12 14.86
C LYS A 138 -23.18 19.88 16.35
N MET A 139 -23.57 20.82 17.22
CA MET A 139 -23.48 20.65 18.68
C MET A 139 -24.45 19.58 19.21
N ALA A 140 -25.59 19.39 18.57
CA ALA A 140 -26.54 18.31 18.88
C ALA A 140 -26.10 16.93 18.34
N GLY A 141 -24.98 16.85 17.61
CA GLY A 141 -24.53 15.62 16.94
C GLY A 141 -25.32 15.29 15.67
N GLU A 142 -26.08 16.24 15.12
CA GLU A 142 -26.80 16.08 13.88
C GLU A 142 -25.87 16.30 12.68
N ASN A 143 -25.39 15.18 12.13
CA ASN A 143 -24.59 15.15 10.91
C ASN A 143 -25.46 15.27 9.65
N PRO A 144 -24.91 15.71 8.50
CA PRO A 144 -25.62 15.66 7.22
C PRO A 144 -25.97 14.22 6.86
N SER A 145 -27.06 14.05 6.10
CA SER A 145 -27.44 12.74 5.57
C SER A 145 -26.38 12.25 4.58
N ILE A 146 -25.92 11.01 4.76
CA ILE A 146 -25.06 10.32 3.79
C ILE A 146 -25.93 10.03 2.55
N PRO A 147 -25.48 10.40 1.34
CA PRO A 147 -26.26 10.15 0.12
C PRO A 147 -26.36 8.65 -0.16
N ASP A 148 -27.44 8.26 -0.84
CA ASP A 148 -27.56 6.92 -1.39
C ASP A 148 -26.55 6.75 -2.54
N ILE A 149 -25.61 5.83 -2.36
CA ILE A 149 -24.59 5.49 -3.35
C ILE A 149 -25.14 4.35 -4.22
N SER A 150 -25.23 4.60 -5.52
CA SER A 150 -25.70 3.63 -6.53
C SER A 150 -24.81 2.38 -6.55
N VAL A 151 -25.39 1.22 -6.26
CA VAL A 151 -24.66 -0.07 -6.29
C VAL A 151 -24.33 -0.47 -7.73
N GLU A 152 -25.18 -0.10 -8.68
CA GLU A 152 -24.96 -0.35 -10.10
C GLU A 152 -23.76 0.43 -10.65
N GLU A 153 -23.52 1.65 -10.15
CA GLU A 153 -22.41 2.49 -10.59
C GLU A 153 -21.12 2.24 -9.79
N PHE A 154 -21.23 2.08 -8.47
CA PHE A 154 -20.07 2.00 -7.59
C PHE A 154 -19.65 0.57 -7.25
N GLU A 155 -20.48 -0.44 -7.51
CA GLU A 155 -20.37 -1.80 -6.97
C GLU A 155 -20.62 -1.84 -5.45
N GLU A 156 -21.15 -2.97 -4.97
CA GLU A 156 -21.61 -3.13 -3.58
C GLU A 156 -20.48 -2.92 -2.55
N GLU A 157 -19.31 -3.48 -2.82
CA GLU A 157 -18.15 -3.41 -1.92
C GLU A 157 -17.67 -1.97 -1.72
N LEU A 158 -17.48 -1.22 -2.82
CA LEU A 158 -17.00 0.16 -2.76
C LEU A 158 -18.07 1.11 -2.22
N ALA A 159 -19.34 0.93 -2.59
CA ALA A 159 -20.44 1.71 -2.02
C ALA A 159 -20.49 1.56 -0.50
N THR A 160 -20.30 0.34 0.01
CA THR A 160 -20.23 0.05 1.45
C THR A 160 -19.03 0.71 2.10
N LYS A 161 -17.83 0.60 1.50
CA LYS A 161 -16.61 1.25 1.99
C LYS A 161 -16.76 2.77 2.09
N LEU A 162 -17.28 3.42 1.05
CA LEU A 162 -17.48 4.87 1.02
C LEU A 162 -18.45 5.33 2.11
N LYS A 163 -19.56 4.62 2.32
CA LYS A 163 -20.49 4.90 3.43
C LYS A 163 -19.81 4.79 4.79
N LEU A 164 -19.03 3.72 5.00
CA LEU A 164 -18.27 3.52 6.24
C LEU A 164 -17.23 4.61 6.47
N ILE A 165 -16.47 4.97 5.44
CA ILE A 165 -15.48 6.06 5.51
C ILE A 165 -16.14 7.37 5.95
N ILE A 166 -17.29 7.72 5.36
CA ILE A 166 -18.04 8.92 5.72
C ILE A 166 -18.52 8.86 7.17
N ASP A 167 -19.10 7.74 7.60
CA ASP A 167 -19.57 7.58 8.98
C ASP A 167 -18.42 7.75 9.98
N GLU A 168 -17.28 7.09 9.74
CA GLU A 168 -16.07 7.21 10.55
C GLU A 168 -15.55 8.66 10.62
N CYS A 169 -15.57 9.40 9.51
CA CYS A 169 -15.16 10.82 9.48
C CYS A 169 -16.04 11.70 10.37
N LEU A 170 -17.33 11.38 10.49
CA LEU A 170 -18.32 12.22 11.17
C LEU A 170 -18.53 11.83 12.65
N LYS A 171 -17.79 10.86 13.15
CA LYS A 171 -17.76 10.51 14.58
C LYS A 171 -17.21 11.66 15.45
N PRO A 172 -17.51 11.64 16.77
CA PRO A 172 -16.88 12.54 17.73
C PRO A 172 -15.35 12.45 17.69
N GLU A 173 -14.66 13.55 17.97
CA GLU A 173 -13.18 13.68 17.85
C GLU A 173 -12.41 12.47 18.42
N LYS A 174 -12.79 12.02 19.63
CA LYS A 174 -12.11 10.92 20.33
C LYS A 174 -12.20 9.56 19.62
N SER A 175 -13.25 9.36 18.83
CA SER A 175 -13.53 8.09 18.14
C SER A 175 -13.25 8.17 16.64
N ARG A 176 -13.01 9.37 16.11
CA ARG A 176 -12.68 9.58 14.71
C ARG A 176 -11.30 8.98 14.40
N PRO A 177 -11.13 8.19 13.33
CA PRO A 177 -9.84 7.59 13.01
C PRO A 177 -8.85 8.62 12.45
N GLU A 178 -7.58 8.21 12.32
CA GLU A 178 -6.59 8.97 11.56
C GLU A 178 -6.83 8.78 10.06
N MET A 179 -6.39 9.73 9.22
CA MET A 179 -6.64 9.68 7.78
C MET A 179 -6.09 8.40 7.11
N HIS A 180 -4.94 7.88 7.54
CA HIS A 180 -4.35 6.67 6.97
C HIS A 180 -5.27 5.44 7.09
N LEU A 181 -6.04 5.31 8.19
CA LEU A 181 -6.97 4.20 8.38
C LEU A 181 -8.14 4.27 7.39
N LEU A 182 -8.57 5.48 7.01
CA LEU A 182 -9.64 5.65 6.03
C LEU A 182 -9.17 5.34 4.60
N LEU A 183 -7.91 5.69 4.28
CA LEU A 183 -7.30 5.33 3.01
C LEU A 183 -7.11 3.81 2.87
N SER A 184 -6.71 3.13 3.94
CA SER A 184 -6.56 1.67 3.92
C SER A 184 -7.91 0.95 3.75
N MET A 185 -8.99 1.49 4.33
CA MET A 185 -10.36 1.01 4.11
C MET A 185 -10.78 1.11 2.63
N LEU A 186 -10.33 2.14 1.91
CA LEU A 186 -10.61 2.29 0.47
C LEU A 186 -9.79 1.30 -0.39
N LYS A 187 -8.47 1.23 -0.16
CA LYS A 187 -7.50 0.52 -1.02
C LYS A 187 -7.50 -1.01 -0.85
N GLY A 188 -7.98 -1.52 0.28
CA GLY A 188 -7.91 -2.94 0.61
C GLY A 188 -9.23 -3.69 0.47
N LYS A 189 -9.14 -5.01 0.26
CA LYS A 189 -10.10 -6.00 0.80
C LYS A 189 -9.87 -6.23 2.31
N LEU A 190 -9.27 -5.24 2.99
CA LEU A 190 -8.89 -5.29 4.39
C LEU A 190 -10.15 -5.30 5.26
N THR A 191 -10.75 -6.46 5.37
CA THR A 191 -11.36 -6.85 6.62
C THR A 191 -10.25 -6.79 7.67
N SER A 192 -10.41 -5.91 8.65
CA SER A 192 -9.64 -5.87 9.90
C SER A 192 -9.89 -7.19 10.67
N HIS A 193 -9.41 -8.32 10.13
CA HIS A 193 -9.32 -9.57 10.86
C HIS A 193 -7.94 -9.60 11.50
N LYS A 194 -7.91 -9.51 12.83
CA LYS A 194 -6.69 -9.77 13.59
C LYS A 194 -6.19 -11.17 13.19
N ASN A 195 -4.88 -11.30 12.96
CA ASN A 195 -4.18 -12.56 12.69
C ASN A 195 -4.38 -13.19 11.29
N ARG A 196 -4.77 -12.42 10.27
CA ARG A 196 -4.72 -12.86 8.88
C ARG A 196 -3.40 -12.44 8.22
N VAL A 197 -2.78 -13.35 7.47
CA VAL A 197 -1.55 -13.07 6.69
C VAL A 197 -1.84 -13.21 5.21
N GLU A 198 -1.51 -12.18 4.45
CA GLU A 198 -1.81 -12.10 3.02
C GLU A 198 -0.57 -11.72 2.23
N LEU A 199 -0.50 -12.22 1.00
CA LEU A 199 0.45 -11.80 -0.01
C LEU A 199 -0.30 -11.03 -1.09
N TYR A 200 0.26 -9.90 -1.49
CA TYR A 200 -0.15 -9.15 -2.67
C TYR A 200 0.98 -9.22 -3.71
N CYS A 201 0.65 -9.71 -4.90
CA CYS A 201 1.58 -9.74 -6.02
C CYS A 201 1.59 -8.38 -6.72
N VAL A 202 2.70 -7.64 -6.57
CA VAL A 202 2.89 -6.34 -7.21
C VAL A 202 3.14 -6.52 -8.70
N GLY A 203 3.94 -7.51 -9.06
CA GLY A 203 4.31 -7.77 -10.43
C GLY A 203 4.85 -9.18 -10.62
N THR A 204 4.86 -9.60 -11.87
CA THR A 204 5.48 -10.86 -12.36
C THR A 204 6.33 -10.62 -13.61
N GLY A 205 6.60 -9.36 -13.97
CA GLY A 205 7.14 -8.98 -15.28
C GLY A 205 8.62 -9.31 -15.50
N THR A 206 8.97 -9.38 -16.78
CA THR A 206 10.31 -9.67 -17.34
C THR A 206 11.34 -8.55 -17.14
N GLY A 207 11.79 -8.29 -15.91
CA GLY A 207 12.88 -7.35 -15.63
C GLY A 207 12.82 -6.01 -16.39
N THR A 208 13.97 -5.50 -16.86
CA THR A 208 14.09 -4.15 -17.45
C THR A 208 13.25 -3.95 -18.73
N THR A 209 12.90 -5.01 -19.46
CA THR A 209 12.08 -4.93 -20.69
C THR A 209 10.58 -4.84 -20.39
N ALA A 210 10.11 -5.32 -19.22
CA ALA A 210 8.70 -5.26 -18.84
C ALA A 210 8.21 -3.82 -18.60
N VAL A 211 9.11 -2.92 -18.18
CA VAL A 211 8.85 -1.48 -18.04
C VAL A 211 8.37 -0.86 -19.36
N LEU A 212 8.92 -1.30 -20.50
CA LEU A 212 8.53 -0.79 -21.82
C LEU A 212 7.07 -1.12 -22.17
N HIS A 213 6.51 -2.15 -21.53
CA HIS A 213 5.13 -2.60 -21.69
C HIS A 213 4.24 -2.22 -20.50
N GLY A 214 4.75 -1.42 -19.55
CA GLY A 214 4.02 -0.95 -18.38
C GLY A 214 3.79 -2.01 -17.30
N LYS A 215 4.46 -3.17 -17.35
CA LYS A 215 4.34 -4.22 -16.32
C LYS A 215 5.51 -4.14 -15.33
N PRO A 216 5.24 -4.13 -14.01
CA PRO A 216 6.30 -4.12 -12.99
C PRO A 216 7.09 -5.44 -12.95
N SER A 217 8.37 -5.37 -12.56
CA SER A 217 9.19 -6.55 -12.23
C SER A 217 8.51 -7.44 -11.18
N SER A 218 8.93 -8.71 -11.12
CA SER A 218 8.52 -9.65 -10.07
C SER A 218 8.74 -9.08 -8.67
N SER A 219 7.66 -8.93 -7.91
CA SER A 219 7.72 -8.42 -6.55
C SER A 219 6.43 -8.73 -5.80
N VAL A 220 6.53 -8.93 -4.49
CA VAL A 220 5.40 -9.23 -3.62
C VAL A 220 5.49 -8.46 -2.31
N ILE A 221 4.33 -8.10 -1.74
CA ILE A 221 4.20 -7.52 -0.40
C ILE A 221 3.44 -8.50 0.48
N ILE A 222 3.96 -8.74 1.69
CA ILE A 222 3.30 -9.53 2.71
C ILE A 222 2.66 -8.59 3.74
N PHE A 223 1.40 -8.85 4.08
CA PHE A 223 0.60 -8.11 5.04
C PHE A 223 0.22 -8.98 6.23
N GLU A 224 0.21 -8.39 7.43
CA GLU A 224 -0.36 -8.96 8.65
C GLU A 224 -1.50 -8.06 9.13
N GLY A 225 -2.72 -8.59 9.20
CA GLY A 225 -3.88 -7.82 9.66
C GLY A 225 -4.08 -6.52 8.87
N GLY A 226 -3.70 -6.54 7.59
CA GLY A 226 -3.72 -5.38 6.70
C GLY A 226 -2.52 -4.44 6.76
N LYS A 227 -1.57 -4.66 7.67
CA LYS A 227 -0.34 -3.85 7.74
C LYS A 227 0.80 -4.51 6.95
N PRO A 228 1.51 -3.78 6.09
CA PRO A 228 2.61 -4.34 5.30
C PRO A 228 3.80 -4.66 6.19
N LEU A 229 4.20 -5.93 6.17
CA LEU A 229 5.24 -6.52 7.01
C LEU A 229 6.59 -6.63 6.27
N LEU A 230 6.55 -7.13 5.03
CA LEU A 230 7.73 -7.47 4.22
C LEU A 230 7.48 -7.15 2.76
N MET A 231 8.41 -6.44 2.12
CA MET A 231 8.51 -6.35 0.67
C MET A 231 9.58 -7.32 0.16
N VAL A 232 9.34 -8.00 -0.94
CA VAL A 232 10.32 -8.88 -1.60
C VAL A 232 10.64 -8.31 -2.97
N ASP A 233 11.93 -7.98 -3.14
CA ASP A 233 12.52 -7.35 -4.32
C ASP A 233 11.89 -6.01 -4.74
N VAL A 234 12.73 -5.14 -5.30
CA VAL A 234 12.30 -3.83 -5.83
C VAL A 234 13.00 -3.62 -7.16
N GLY A 235 12.41 -4.22 -8.18
CA GLY A 235 12.82 -4.08 -9.57
C GLY A 235 12.19 -2.87 -10.25
N ALA A 236 12.35 -2.78 -11.56
CA ALA A 236 11.88 -1.64 -12.32
C ALA A 236 10.34 -1.63 -12.43
N GLY A 237 9.74 -0.47 -12.21
CA GLY A 237 8.30 -0.26 -12.25
C GLY A 237 7.56 -0.69 -10.98
N VAL A 238 8.25 -1.17 -9.94
CA VAL A 238 7.63 -1.73 -8.72
C VAL A 238 7.16 -0.64 -7.76
N LEU A 239 7.94 0.43 -7.57
CA LEU A 239 7.65 1.47 -6.59
C LEU A 239 6.35 2.23 -6.85
N LYS A 240 5.96 2.43 -8.12
CA LYS A 240 4.74 3.16 -8.45
C LYS A 240 3.47 2.39 -8.02
N PRO A 241 3.24 1.14 -8.45
CA PRO A 241 2.15 0.31 -7.93
C PRO A 241 2.17 0.16 -6.41
N CYS A 242 3.36 0.04 -5.79
CA CYS A 242 3.45 0.02 -4.32
C CYS A 242 2.91 1.30 -3.69
N ARG A 243 3.18 2.48 -4.26
CA ARG A 243 2.65 3.75 -3.74
C ARG A 243 1.16 3.94 -3.99
N GLU A 244 0.65 3.42 -5.10
CA GLU A 244 -0.79 3.37 -5.37
C GLU A 244 -1.46 2.46 -4.34
N LYS A 245 -0.82 1.34 -4.00
CA LYS A 245 -1.39 0.35 -3.09
C LYS A 245 -1.27 0.64 -1.61
N LEU A 246 -0.14 1.19 -1.18
CA LEU A 246 0.15 1.49 0.22
C LEU A 246 -0.27 2.92 0.57
N ALA A 247 -0.61 3.17 1.84
CA ALA A 247 -0.71 4.55 2.33
C ALA A 247 0.69 5.19 2.40
N TYR A 248 0.76 6.53 2.42
CA TYR A 248 2.04 7.24 2.29
C TYR A 248 3.05 6.86 3.38
N ASN A 249 2.59 6.58 4.60
CA ASN A 249 3.44 6.19 5.72
C ASN A 249 3.48 4.67 5.98
N GLU A 250 2.91 3.87 5.09
CA GLU A 250 2.79 2.42 5.26
C GLU A 250 3.76 1.66 4.36
N PHE A 251 4.88 2.24 3.91
CA PHE A 251 5.89 1.41 3.26
C PHE A 251 6.46 0.38 4.27
N PRO A 252 6.56 -0.91 3.93
CA PRO A 252 7.04 -1.93 4.87
C PRO A 252 8.45 -1.59 5.38
N ARG A 253 8.69 -1.80 6.68
CA ARG A 253 10.02 -1.58 7.25
C ARG A 253 11.02 -2.62 6.74
N ASN A 254 10.61 -3.87 6.57
CA ASN A 254 11.48 -4.95 6.11
C ASN A 254 11.40 -5.06 4.58
N VAL A 255 12.55 -5.09 3.92
CA VAL A 255 12.68 -5.35 2.48
C VAL A 255 13.69 -6.47 2.31
N PHE A 256 13.27 -7.60 1.74
CA PHE A 256 14.17 -8.69 1.38
C PHE A 256 14.58 -8.58 -0.08
N ILE A 257 15.89 -8.52 -0.33
CA ILE A 257 16.44 -8.51 -1.68
C ILE A 257 17.05 -9.88 -1.96
N THR A 258 16.44 -10.60 -2.90
CA THR A 258 16.77 -11.98 -3.19
C THR A 258 18.08 -12.09 -3.97
N HIS A 259 18.35 -11.13 -4.85
CA HIS A 259 19.50 -11.13 -5.75
C HIS A 259 19.82 -9.74 -6.33
N ASN A 260 20.95 -9.63 -7.02
CA ASN A 260 21.48 -8.36 -7.54
C ASN A 260 21.40 -8.23 -9.07
N HIS A 261 20.22 -8.38 -9.68
CA HIS A 261 20.08 -8.33 -11.15
C HIS A 261 19.87 -6.92 -11.73
N LEU A 262 19.98 -6.80 -13.05
CA LEU A 262 19.95 -5.52 -13.79
C LEU A 262 18.62 -4.76 -13.66
N ASP A 263 17.51 -5.45 -13.43
CA ASP A 263 16.20 -4.83 -13.26
C ASP A 263 16.00 -4.21 -11.87
N HIS A 264 16.86 -4.53 -10.90
CA HIS A 264 16.89 -3.87 -9.59
C HIS A 264 17.69 -2.54 -9.60
N SER A 265 18.29 -2.17 -10.75
CA SER A 265 19.35 -1.16 -10.81
C SER A 265 18.92 0.31 -10.78
N GLY A 266 17.62 0.61 -10.88
CA GLY A 266 17.13 2.01 -10.87
C GLY A 266 16.37 2.42 -9.60
N GLU A 267 15.51 1.55 -9.07
CA GLU A 267 14.54 1.93 -8.04
C GLU A 267 15.09 1.81 -6.61
N LEU A 268 15.99 0.86 -6.34
CA LEU A 268 16.55 0.62 -5.00
C LEU A 268 17.28 1.85 -4.41
N PRO A 269 18.21 2.51 -5.13
CA PRO A 269 18.87 3.72 -4.62
C PRO A 269 17.87 4.81 -4.24
N MET A 270 16.87 5.04 -5.10
CA MET A 270 15.81 6.03 -4.88
C MET A 270 14.95 5.67 -3.66
N LEU A 271 14.57 4.41 -3.53
CA LEU A 271 13.82 3.91 -2.37
C LEU A 271 14.59 4.18 -1.07
N PHE A 272 15.86 3.81 -1.01
CA PHE A 272 16.65 3.94 0.22
C PHE A 272 16.79 5.40 0.67
N VAL A 273 17.11 6.33 -0.25
CA VAL A 273 17.17 7.76 0.10
C VAL A 273 15.83 8.28 0.58
N TYR A 274 14.77 7.95 -0.16
CA TYR A 274 13.44 8.46 0.11
C TYR A 274 12.90 7.95 1.45
N GLU A 275 12.90 6.63 1.66
CA GLU A 275 12.39 6.03 2.90
C GLU A 275 13.26 6.36 4.10
N SER A 276 14.59 6.39 3.97
CA SER A 276 15.47 6.82 5.07
C SER A 276 15.10 8.22 5.55
N LYS A 277 14.97 9.17 4.61
CA LYS A 277 14.62 10.55 4.95
C LYS A 277 13.22 10.68 5.51
N ARG A 278 12.22 10.01 4.91
CA ARG A 278 10.82 10.02 5.38
C ARG A 278 10.75 9.51 6.82
N ARG A 279 11.34 8.34 7.10
CA ARG A 279 11.35 7.70 8.42
C ARG A 279 12.07 8.55 9.45
N PHE A 280 13.22 9.11 9.10
CA PHE A 280 13.95 10.03 9.98
C PHE A 280 13.10 11.24 10.39
N LEU A 281 12.42 11.88 9.43
CA LEU A 281 11.55 13.02 9.70
C LEU A 281 10.31 12.65 10.54
N ALA A 282 9.80 11.44 10.38
CA ALA A 282 8.67 10.90 11.14
C ALA A 282 9.05 10.37 12.54
N GLY A 283 10.35 10.26 12.85
CA GLY A 283 10.83 9.60 14.07
C GLY A 283 10.62 8.08 14.07
N GLU A 284 10.48 7.48 12.88
CA GLU A 284 10.33 6.04 12.68
C GLU A 284 11.71 5.36 12.60
N PRO A 285 11.80 4.06 12.95
CA PRO A 285 13.00 3.26 12.69
C PRO A 285 13.37 3.23 11.21
N GLN A 286 14.67 3.12 10.93
CA GLN A 286 15.20 2.97 9.57
C GLN A 286 14.63 1.73 8.88
N LEU A 287 14.66 1.79 7.53
CA LEU A 287 14.35 0.67 6.66
C LEU A 287 15.33 -0.48 6.96
N ARG A 288 14.82 -1.69 7.15
CA ARG A 288 15.63 -2.91 7.29
C ARG A 288 15.77 -3.55 5.92
N VAL A 289 17.00 -3.65 5.42
CA VAL A 289 17.31 -4.34 4.17
C VAL A 289 17.91 -5.70 4.50
N LEU A 290 17.14 -6.75 4.23
CA LEU A 290 17.48 -8.13 4.47
C LEU A 290 18.01 -8.76 3.17
N SER A 291 19.13 -9.48 3.24
CA SER A 291 19.65 -10.23 2.10
C SER A 291 20.65 -11.30 2.55
N GLY A 292 21.02 -12.21 1.66
CA GLY A 292 22.17 -13.10 1.90
C GLY A 292 23.50 -12.35 1.79
N PRO A 293 24.60 -12.89 2.37
CA PRO A 293 25.85 -12.17 2.55
C PRO A 293 26.47 -11.67 1.25
N GLU A 294 26.50 -12.50 0.20
CA GLU A 294 27.03 -12.10 -1.11
C GLU A 294 26.18 -11.01 -1.79
N VAL A 295 24.86 -11.03 -1.59
CA VAL A 295 23.94 -10.03 -2.16
C VAL A 295 24.10 -8.69 -1.44
N GLU A 296 24.18 -8.69 -0.10
CA GLU A 296 24.41 -7.49 0.70
C GLU A 296 25.67 -6.75 0.25
N TYR A 297 26.77 -7.49 0.09
CA TYR A 297 28.03 -6.92 -0.38
C TYR A 297 27.87 -6.22 -1.73
N LYS A 298 27.19 -6.86 -2.69
CA LYS A 298 26.96 -6.29 -4.02
C LYS A 298 26.01 -5.09 -3.99
N LEU A 299 25.00 -5.09 -3.12
CA LEU A 299 24.11 -3.95 -2.94
C LEU A 299 24.90 -2.72 -2.47
N LYS A 300 25.72 -2.88 -1.41
CA LYS A 300 26.51 -1.79 -0.83
C LYS A 300 27.59 -1.25 -1.78
N THR A 301 28.24 -2.13 -2.53
CA THR A 301 29.41 -1.76 -3.34
C THR A 301 29.08 -1.41 -4.79
N HIS A 302 28.08 -2.06 -5.39
CA HIS A 302 27.75 -1.86 -6.81
C HIS A 302 26.44 -1.11 -7.02
N ARG A 303 25.41 -1.39 -6.21
CA ARG A 303 24.10 -0.73 -6.42
C ARG A 303 24.01 0.66 -5.83
N LEU A 304 24.75 0.92 -4.75
CA LEU A 304 24.80 2.24 -4.14
C LEU A 304 25.99 3.07 -4.58
N ASP A 305 26.80 2.59 -5.54
CA ASP A 305 28.06 3.24 -5.95
C ASP A 305 27.88 4.74 -6.29
N GLU A 306 26.88 5.07 -7.11
CA GLU A 306 26.58 6.47 -7.46
C GLU A 306 26.23 7.33 -6.22
N MET A 307 25.62 6.72 -5.21
CA MET A 307 25.24 7.39 -3.97
C MET A 307 26.36 7.46 -2.93
N LEU A 308 27.43 6.66 -3.04
CA LEU A 308 28.52 6.61 -2.05
C LEU A 308 29.25 7.96 -1.89
N SER A 309 29.10 8.85 -2.87
CA SER A 309 29.59 10.24 -2.79
C SER A 309 28.79 11.14 -1.86
N LEU A 310 27.53 10.78 -1.56
CA LEU A 310 26.58 11.59 -0.80
C LEU A 310 26.19 10.94 0.55
N TYR A 311 26.10 9.61 0.58
CA TYR A 311 25.60 8.85 1.73
C TYR A 311 26.42 7.59 1.94
N LYS A 312 26.61 7.20 3.20
CA LYS A 312 27.08 5.86 3.55
C LYS A 312 25.92 4.88 3.54
N PRO A 313 26.12 3.60 3.19
CA PRO A 313 25.07 2.60 3.22
C PRO A 313 24.34 2.53 4.58
N GLU A 314 25.05 2.70 5.68
CA GLU A 314 24.50 2.66 7.04
C GLU A 314 23.63 3.89 7.39
N GLU A 315 23.70 4.97 6.61
CA GLU A 315 22.85 6.16 6.79
C GLU A 315 21.49 6.00 6.11
N VAL A 316 21.36 5.05 5.17
CA VAL A 316 20.15 4.86 4.37
C VAL A 316 19.34 3.62 4.75
N ALA A 317 19.96 2.64 5.43
CA ALA A 317 19.26 1.44 5.89
C ALA A 317 19.97 0.71 7.03
N ASP A 318 19.19 -0.01 7.82
CA ASP A 318 19.63 -1.09 8.71
C ASP A 318 19.88 -2.35 7.87
N TRP A 319 21.14 -2.71 7.63
CA TRP A 319 21.49 -3.89 6.84
C TRP A 319 21.49 -5.15 7.69
N VAL A 320 20.69 -6.14 7.30
CA VAL A 320 20.50 -7.40 8.04
C VAL A 320 20.94 -8.56 7.16
N VAL A 321 22.09 -9.15 7.51
CA VAL A 321 22.64 -10.31 6.81
C VAL A 321 21.96 -11.56 7.30
N CYS A 322 21.15 -12.16 6.43
CA CYS A 322 20.50 -13.43 6.67
C CYS A 322 21.50 -14.54 6.32
N GLN A 323 21.78 -15.46 7.24
CA GLN A 323 22.72 -16.56 7.03
C GLN A 323 21.95 -17.85 6.72
N PRO A 324 22.24 -18.58 5.63
CA PRO A 324 21.54 -19.83 5.31
C PRO A 324 21.62 -20.88 6.41
N ASP A 325 22.78 -21.02 7.04
CA ASP A 325 23.05 -21.97 8.13
C ASP A 325 22.98 -21.32 9.53
N GLY A 326 22.42 -20.11 9.62
CA GLY A 326 22.37 -19.34 10.86
C GLY A 326 21.02 -19.38 11.58
N ASP A 327 20.93 -18.57 12.63
CA ASP A 327 19.68 -18.35 13.35
C ASP A 327 18.60 -17.72 12.46
N PRO A 328 17.31 -18.02 12.69
CA PRO A 328 16.22 -17.40 11.96
C PRO A 328 16.24 -15.88 12.10
N THR A 329 15.93 -15.18 11.00
CA THR A 329 15.89 -13.71 11.00
C THR A 329 14.46 -13.23 11.25
N TYR A 330 14.23 -12.63 12.42
CA TYR A 330 12.91 -12.14 12.82
C TYR A 330 12.54 -10.81 12.14
N LEU A 331 11.27 -10.71 11.73
CA LEU A 331 10.70 -9.55 11.03
C LEU A 331 9.93 -8.60 11.96
N ASP A 332 9.50 -9.10 13.12
CA ASP A 332 8.74 -8.37 14.14
C ASP A 332 9.38 -8.52 15.54
N GLU A 333 9.05 -7.59 16.44
CA GLU A 333 9.54 -7.62 17.83
C GLU A 333 8.94 -8.76 18.64
N GLY A 334 7.69 -9.14 18.32
CA GLY A 334 6.98 -10.25 18.95
C GLY A 334 7.53 -11.62 18.59
N LYS A 335 8.46 -11.68 17.62
CA LYS A 335 9.05 -12.92 17.09
C LYS A 335 8.02 -13.89 16.52
N ASN A 336 6.88 -13.38 16.05
CA ASN A 336 5.87 -14.20 15.40
C ASN A 336 6.26 -14.52 13.96
N PHE A 337 7.03 -13.63 13.32
CA PHE A 337 7.47 -13.78 11.93
C PHE A 337 8.98 -13.90 11.84
N PHE A 338 9.44 -14.91 11.12
CA PHE A 338 10.85 -15.04 10.77
C PHE A 338 11.04 -15.69 9.42
N ILE A 339 12.19 -15.42 8.80
CA ILE A 339 12.61 -16.08 7.57
C ILE A 339 13.83 -16.96 7.82
N LYS A 340 13.88 -18.07 7.06
CA LYS A 340 15.11 -18.84 6.84
C LYS A 340 15.40 -18.80 5.36
N ILE A 341 16.63 -18.43 5.00
CA ILE A 341 17.03 -18.29 3.60
C ILE A 341 17.74 -19.55 3.10
N TYR A 342 17.75 -19.73 1.78
CA TYR A 342 18.49 -20.81 1.14
C TYR A 342 19.15 -20.29 -0.12
N ARG A 343 20.44 -20.59 -0.30
CA ARG A 343 21.22 -20.17 -1.47
C ARG A 343 20.83 -21.03 -2.68
N THR A 344 20.34 -20.42 -3.75
CA THR A 344 19.81 -21.11 -4.93
C THR A 344 20.82 -21.16 -6.09
N LEU A 345 20.45 -21.84 -7.18
CA LEU A 345 21.31 -22.05 -8.35
C LEU A 345 20.85 -21.14 -9.51
N HIS A 346 21.61 -20.06 -9.74
CA HIS A 346 21.41 -19.16 -10.88
C HIS A 346 22.77 -18.65 -11.38
N GLY A 347 22.78 -17.99 -12.55
CA GLY A 347 24.00 -17.37 -13.12
C GLY A 347 24.64 -16.32 -12.19
N GLU A 348 23.88 -15.83 -11.21
CA GLU A 348 24.31 -14.93 -10.14
C GLU A 348 23.92 -15.48 -8.77
N VAL A 349 24.62 -15.05 -7.71
CA VAL A 349 24.28 -15.47 -6.35
C VAL A 349 22.90 -14.91 -5.96
N CYS A 350 22.01 -15.80 -5.57
CA CYS A 350 20.63 -15.50 -5.19
C CYS A 350 20.19 -16.36 -4.01
N TYR A 351 19.17 -15.89 -3.31
CA TYR A 351 18.60 -16.56 -2.14
C TYR A 351 17.08 -16.52 -2.18
N GLY A 352 16.46 -17.69 -2.09
CA GLY A 352 15.06 -17.80 -1.71
C GLY A 352 14.89 -17.80 -0.20
N PHE A 353 13.65 -17.79 0.28
CA PHE A 353 13.37 -17.92 1.71
C PHE A 353 12.10 -18.72 1.99
N VAL A 354 12.00 -19.24 3.21
CA VAL A 354 10.75 -19.70 3.81
C VAL A 354 10.36 -18.76 4.93
N LEU A 355 9.17 -18.17 4.84
CA LEU A 355 8.55 -17.37 5.87
C LEU A 355 7.76 -18.25 6.82
N TYR A 356 7.99 -18.04 8.11
CA TYR A 356 7.28 -18.69 9.19
C TYR A 356 6.41 -17.69 9.93
N PHE A 357 5.22 -18.13 10.32
CA PHE A 357 4.35 -17.46 11.27
C PHE A 357 4.04 -18.40 12.44
N LYS A 358 4.37 -18.00 13.67
CA LYS A 358 4.21 -18.84 14.88
C LYS A 358 4.78 -20.25 14.69
N ASP A 359 6.02 -20.33 14.20
CA ASP A 359 6.77 -21.56 13.88
C ASP A 359 6.19 -22.44 12.74
N LYS A 360 5.11 -22.03 12.08
CA LYS A 360 4.56 -22.73 10.91
C LYS A 360 5.06 -22.10 9.62
N PRO A 361 5.58 -22.89 8.66
CA PRO A 361 6.01 -22.37 7.36
C PRO A 361 4.78 -22.05 6.50
N ILE A 362 4.59 -20.77 6.16
CA ILE A 362 3.40 -20.28 5.45
C ILE A 362 3.68 -19.86 4.00
N LEU A 363 4.94 -19.51 3.69
CA LEU A 363 5.33 -19.15 2.32
C LEU A 363 6.76 -19.63 2.03
N GLY A 364 6.92 -20.46 1.02
CA GLY A 364 8.21 -20.76 0.38
C GLY A 364 8.34 -19.92 -0.88
N TYR A 365 9.29 -18.97 -0.90
CA TYR A 365 9.57 -18.14 -2.08
C TYR A 365 10.86 -18.63 -2.74
N CYS A 366 10.69 -19.46 -3.77
CA CYS A 366 11.78 -19.96 -4.59
C CYS A 366 12.05 -18.95 -5.72
N VAL A 367 13.21 -18.33 -5.64
CA VAL A 367 13.71 -17.35 -6.62
C VAL A 367 14.18 -18.07 -7.89
N ASP A 368 14.79 -17.33 -8.82
CA ASP A 368 15.45 -17.90 -9.99
C ASP A 368 16.37 -19.06 -9.59
N SER A 369 15.89 -20.29 -9.81
CA SER A 369 16.63 -21.50 -9.47
C SER A 369 16.35 -22.59 -10.47
N GLY A 370 17.42 -23.18 -10.99
CA GLY A 370 17.35 -24.49 -11.65
C GLY A 370 16.74 -25.54 -10.72
N PHE A 371 16.07 -26.55 -11.29
CA PHE A 371 15.46 -27.61 -10.51
C PHE A 371 16.51 -28.47 -9.80
N LYS A 372 16.42 -28.55 -8.47
CA LYS A 372 17.12 -29.52 -7.63
C LYS A 372 16.21 -29.97 -6.49
N GLU A 373 16.23 -31.26 -6.20
CA GLU A 373 15.30 -31.86 -5.24
C GLU A 373 15.50 -31.33 -3.80
N ASP A 374 16.74 -31.10 -3.37
CA ASP A 374 17.07 -30.53 -2.05
C ASP A 374 16.61 -29.06 -1.89
N VAL A 375 16.79 -28.26 -2.95
CA VAL A 375 16.30 -26.87 -3.00
C VAL A 375 14.77 -26.85 -2.88
N PHE A 376 14.09 -27.71 -3.64
CA PHE A 376 12.63 -27.79 -3.62
C PHE A 376 12.13 -28.34 -2.27
N GLU A 377 12.79 -29.34 -1.68
CA GLU A 377 12.44 -29.84 -0.34
C GLU A 377 12.47 -28.74 0.72
N PHE A 378 13.43 -27.81 0.63
CA PHE A 378 13.49 -26.67 1.55
C PHE A 378 12.30 -25.73 1.40
N PHE A 379 11.88 -25.37 0.19
CA PHE A 379 10.78 -24.40 -0.01
C PHE A 379 9.39 -25.03 0.15
N PHE A 380 9.23 -26.28 -0.28
CA PHE A 380 7.94 -26.99 -0.28
C PHE A 380 7.51 -27.52 1.09
N GLN A 381 8.23 -27.17 2.16
CA GLN A 381 7.73 -27.34 3.53
C GLN A 381 6.58 -26.38 3.88
N ALA A 382 6.40 -25.30 3.11
CA ALA A 382 5.37 -24.29 3.35
C ALA A 382 3.99 -24.68 2.79
N SER A 383 2.93 -24.14 3.39
CA SER A 383 1.55 -24.30 2.89
C SER A 383 1.30 -23.59 1.56
N THR A 384 2.05 -22.52 1.27
CA THR A 384 2.05 -21.84 -0.04
C THR A 384 3.47 -21.75 -0.57
N VAL A 385 3.66 -22.01 -1.86
CA VAL A 385 4.97 -21.94 -2.52
C VAL A 385 4.84 -21.12 -3.79
N ILE A 386 5.77 -20.18 -4.00
CA ILE A 386 5.92 -19.43 -5.24
C ILE A 386 7.25 -19.85 -5.86
N VAL A 387 7.24 -20.21 -7.15
CA VAL A 387 8.41 -20.66 -7.90
C VAL A 387 8.60 -19.81 -9.15
N ASP A 388 9.82 -19.32 -9.36
CA ASP A 388 10.23 -18.83 -10.68
C ASP A 388 10.61 -20.01 -11.59
N ALA A 389 9.67 -20.43 -12.44
CA ALA A 389 9.85 -21.49 -13.41
C ALA A 389 9.51 -21.01 -14.83
N ARG A 390 9.92 -21.76 -15.85
CA ARG A 390 9.74 -21.45 -17.29
C ARG A 390 9.11 -22.60 -18.06
N GLU A 391 8.49 -22.30 -19.20
CA GLU A 391 8.03 -23.35 -20.11
C GLU A 391 9.18 -24.29 -20.51
N ASN A 392 10.28 -23.70 -21.00
CA ASN A 392 11.51 -24.40 -21.37
C ASN A 392 12.63 -24.03 -20.39
N GLY A 393 12.63 -24.65 -19.20
CA GLY A 393 13.64 -24.42 -18.17
C GLY A 393 15.08 -24.65 -18.67
N SER A 394 16.03 -23.94 -18.08
CA SER A 394 17.45 -24.22 -18.25
C SER A 394 17.93 -24.97 -17.00
N LYS A 395 18.56 -26.14 -17.16
CA LYS A 395 19.03 -26.96 -16.02
C LYS A 395 19.90 -26.20 -15.01
N ALA A 396 20.45 -25.05 -15.40
CA ALA A 396 21.36 -24.24 -14.60
C ALA A 396 20.71 -23.00 -13.95
N GLU A 397 19.61 -22.46 -14.46
CA GLU A 397 19.10 -21.15 -14.04
C GLU A 397 17.61 -21.16 -13.66
N HIS A 398 16.77 -21.94 -14.36
CA HIS A 398 15.34 -21.98 -14.05
C HIS A 398 14.75 -23.39 -14.19
N ALA A 399 13.98 -23.82 -13.20
CA ALA A 399 13.14 -25.00 -13.30
C ALA A 399 12.13 -24.86 -14.45
N SER A 400 11.82 -25.97 -15.10
CA SER A 400 10.74 -26.04 -16.09
C SER A 400 9.38 -26.25 -15.42
N PHE A 401 8.30 -25.82 -16.08
CA PHE A 401 6.93 -26.11 -15.63
C PHE A 401 6.70 -27.61 -15.43
N THR A 402 7.25 -28.44 -16.32
CA THR A 402 7.16 -29.90 -16.22
C THR A 402 7.84 -30.42 -14.96
N GLU A 403 9.05 -29.94 -14.63
CA GLU A 403 9.76 -30.35 -13.43
C GLU A 403 8.99 -29.97 -12.14
N VAL A 404 8.38 -28.79 -12.09
CA VAL A 404 7.56 -28.37 -10.94
C VAL A 404 6.32 -29.25 -10.81
N VAL A 405 5.58 -29.47 -11.91
CA VAL A 405 4.37 -30.31 -11.92
C VAL A 405 4.69 -31.75 -11.52
N ASP A 406 5.76 -32.32 -12.06
CA ASP A 406 6.20 -33.67 -11.73
C ASP A 406 6.59 -33.79 -10.25
N TYR A 407 7.24 -32.77 -9.68
CA TYR A 407 7.56 -32.73 -8.26
C TYR A 407 6.30 -32.71 -7.37
N VAL A 408 5.34 -31.83 -7.68
CA VAL A 408 4.06 -31.72 -6.96
C VAL A 408 3.30 -33.06 -7.02
N LYS A 409 3.23 -33.67 -8.19
CA LYS A 409 2.58 -34.96 -8.41
C LYS A 409 3.27 -36.10 -7.66
N LYS A 410 4.61 -36.16 -7.70
CA LYS A 410 5.42 -37.17 -7.00
C LYS A 410 5.22 -37.11 -5.49
N ARG A 411 5.12 -35.91 -4.92
CA ARG A 411 5.01 -35.67 -3.47
C ARG A 411 3.58 -35.72 -2.93
N GLN A 412 2.56 -35.74 -3.79
CA GLN A 412 1.15 -35.75 -3.40
C GLN A 412 0.79 -34.61 -2.43
N LEU A 413 1.29 -33.41 -2.72
CA LEU A 413 1.06 -32.22 -1.89
C LEU A 413 -0.37 -31.72 -2.04
N LYS A 414 -1.32 -32.35 -1.32
CA LYS A 414 -2.75 -32.04 -1.45
C LYS A 414 -3.14 -30.70 -0.81
N ASP A 415 -2.39 -30.27 0.20
CA ASP A 415 -2.70 -29.06 0.99
C ASP A 415 -1.74 -27.90 0.71
N THR A 416 -0.77 -28.08 -0.21
CA THR A 416 0.17 -27.02 -0.60
C THR A 416 -0.33 -26.30 -1.85
N LYS A 417 -0.53 -24.99 -1.75
CA LYS A 417 -0.83 -24.14 -2.91
C LYS A 417 0.48 -23.77 -3.61
N VAL A 418 0.62 -24.12 -4.88
CA VAL A 418 1.84 -23.85 -5.65
C VAL A 418 1.54 -22.87 -6.75
N TYR A 419 2.29 -21.77 -6.80
CA TYR A 419 2.19 -20.74 -7.81
C TYR A 419 3.48 -20.65 -8.61
N ILE A 420 3.36 -20.44 -9.91
CA ILE A 420 4.48 -20.11 -10.80
C ILE A 420 4.34 -18.66 -11.26
N THR A 421 5.46 -17.92 -11.30
CA THR A 421 5.48 -16.56 -11.86
C THR A 421 5.45 -16.58 -13.39
N GLY A 422 6.28 -17.44 -14.03
CA GLY A 422 6.33 -17.62 -15.48
C GLY A 422 6.58 -16.33 -16.24
N TYR A 423 7.32 -15.39 -15.62
CA TYR A 423 7.65 -14.07 -16.18
C TYR A 423 6.46 -13.21 -16.63
N GLY A 424 5.24 -13.51 -16.16
CA GLY A 424 4.05 -12.74 -16.52
C GLY A 424 3.72 -12.77 -18.02
N ILE A 425 4.29 -13.74 -18.76
CA ILE A 425 4.00 -14.01 -20.15
C ILE A 425 2.90 -15.07 -20.19
N ASP A 426 1.66 -14.64 -20.40
CA ASP A 426 0.51 -15.57 -20.45
C ASP A 426 0.69 -16.65 -21.54
N THR A 427 1.46 -16.38 -22.60
CA THR A 427 1.71 -17.35 -23.68
C THR A 427 2.67 -18.48 -23.30
N GLU A 428 3.42 -18.38 -22.20
CA GLU A 428 4.23 -19.51 -21.71
C GLU A 428 3.35 -20.59 -21.08
N TYR A 429 2.17 -20.21 -20.57
CA TYR A 429 1.25 -21.14 -19.92
C TYR A 429 0.42 -21.90 -20.96
N PRO A 430 0.27 -23.23 -20.81
CA PRO A 430 -0.60 -24.01 -21.68
C PRO A 430 -2.07 -23.61 -21.44
N ASP A 431 -2.86 -23.55 -22.52
CA ASP A 431 -4.30 -23.20 -22.48
C ASP A 431 -5.11 -24.12 -21.54
N GLU A 432 -4.69 -25.38 -21.39
CA GLU A 432 -5.32 -26.38 -20.53
C GLU A 432 -4.96 -26.22 -19.03
N GLY A 433 -4.03 -25.31 -18.71
CA GLY A 433 -3.49 -25.10 -17.37
C GLY A 433 -2.44 -26.13 -16.94
N LEU A 434 -1.84 -25.91 -15.76
CA LEU A 434 -0.83 -26.79 -15.18
C LEU A 434 -1.44 -27.61 -14.02
N PRO A 435 -1.42 -28.95 -14.07
CA PRO A 435 -2.01 -29.75 -13.00
C PRO A 435 -1.36 -29.51 -11.63
N GLY A 436 -2.16 -29.09 -10.65
CA GLY A 436 -1.69 -28.87 -9.27
C GLY A 436 -0.83 -27.61 -9.08
N VAL A 437 -0.80 -26.72 -10.08
CA VAL A 437 -0.02 -25.48 -10.04
C VAL A 437 -0.82 -24.34 -10.65
N GLU A 438 -0.81 -23.18 -10.02
CA GLU A 438 -1.51 -21.98 -10.47
C GLU A 438 -0.54 -20.93 -11.02
N GLN A 439 -1.01 -20.09 -11.94
CA GLN A 439 -0.27 -18.92 -12.38
C GLN A 439 -0.43 -17.80 -11.35
N LEU A 440 0.69 -17.22 -10.90
CA LEU A 440 0.69 -15.97 -10.15
C LEU A 440 0.48 -14.80 -11.10
N ARG A 441 -0.50 -13.94 -10.82
CA ARG A 441 -0.81 -12.74 -11.62
C ARG A 441 -0.51 -11.48 -10.81
N ALA A 442 -0.11 -10.42 -11.51
CA ALA A 442 -0.06 -9.09 -10.92
C ALA A 442 -1.44 -8.69 -10.37
N ASP A 443 -1.44 -7.90 -9.30
CA ASP A 443 -2.62 -7.48 -8.54
C ASP A 443 -3.39 -8.61 -7.83
N GLN A 444 -2.85 -9.83 -7.81
CA GLN A 444 -3.45 -10.96 -7.12
C GLN A 444 -3.17 -10.91 -5.61
N TYR A 445 -4.20 -11.27 -4.84
CA TYR A 445 -4.10 -11.53 -3.41
C TYR A 445 -4.13 -13.03 -3.11
N ILE A 446 -3.27 -13.46 -2.19
CA ILE A 446 -3.20 -14.83 -1.70
C ILE A 446 -3.25 -14.81 -0.18
N THR A 447 -4.23 -15.51 0.41
CA THR A 447 -4.26 -15.76 1.85
C THR A 447 -3.24 -16.83 2.19
N LEU A 448 -2.21 -16.46 2.95
CA LEU A 448 -1.16 -17.36 3.43
C LEU A 448 -1.54 -18.02 4.76
N TRP A 449 -2.34 -17.31 5.57
CA TRP A 449 -2.81 -17.77 6.88
C TRP A 449 -4.11 -17.07 7.28
N ASP A 450 -5.07 -17.80 7.84
CA ASP A 450 -6.30 -17.25 8.40
C ASP A 450 -6.74 -18.08 9.63
N GLU A 451 -6.81 -17.45 10.82
CA GLU A 451 -7.14 -18.14 12.08
C GLU A 451 -8.56 -18.71 12.11
N GLU A 452 -9.49 -18.20 11.29
CA GLU A 452 -10.87 -18.73 11.22
C GLU A 452 -10.95 -20.02 10.39
N ILE A 453 -9.96 -20.30 9.53
CA ILE A 453 -9.95 -21.48 8.64
C ILE A 453 -9.12 -22.63 9.24
N ASP A 454 -8.04 -22.33 9.97
CA ASP A 454 -7.11 -23.34 10.50
C ASP A 454 -7.52 -23.97 11.86
N ASN A 455 -8.70 -23.63 12.39
CA ASN A 455 -9.27 -24.20 13.62
C ASN A 455 -10.38 -25.24 13.37
N GLU A 456 -10.71 -25.54 12.11
CA GLU A 456 -11.50 -26.72 11.70
C GLU A 456 -10.58 -27.90 11.35
#